data_AF-A0A968X646-F1
#
_entry.id   AF-A0A968X646-F1
#
_cell.length_a   1.000
_cell.length_b   1.000
_cell.length_c   1.000
_cell.angle_alpha   90.00
_cell.angle_beta   90.00
_cell.angle_gamma   90.00
#
_symmetry.space_group_name_H-M   'P 1'
#
loop_
_entity.id
_entity.type
_entity.pdbx_description
1 polymer ?
#
loop_
_entity_poly.entity_id
_entity_poly.type
_entity_poly.pdbx_seq_one_letter_code
_entity_poly.pdbx_strand_id
1 'polypeptide(L)'
;MNNWSEAELQFRCERLSVRLERLTENFLRIADLCRRGNDGDEVLGLVQVCRSFLELTAIDLDFDNAYALAQMQRQFSQWYRHWEAVWGDEAKRLEMGTIVQGWMESVRQMAGVLV
;
A
#
# COMPACT_ATOMS: atom_id res chain seq x y z
N MET A 1 2.92 -19.83 8.47
CA MET A 1 1.57 -19.25 8.53
C MET A 1 1.71 -17.85 9.09
N ASN A 2 1.28 -16.83 8.35
CA ASN A 2 1.24 -15.47 8.87
C ASN A 2 0.17 -15.42 9.98
N ASN A 3 0.53 -14.90 11.15
CA ASN A 3 -0.43 -14.62 12.22
C ASN A 3 -1.12 -13.30 11.87
N TRP A 4 -2.17 -13.36 11.06
CA TRP A 4 -2.96 -12.17 10.72
C TRP A 4 -3.70 -11.66 11.96
N SER A 5 -3.61 -10.35 12.17
CA SER A 5 -4.38 -9.59 13.15
C SER A 5 -5.88 -9.61 12.83
N GLU A 6 -6.70 -9.27 13.82
CA GLU A 6 -8.16 -9.17 13.65
C GLU A 6 -8.54 -8.16 12.55
N ALA A 7 -7.83 -7.04 12.45
CA ALA A 7 -8.05 -6.04 11.40
C ALA A 7 -7.72 -6.59 9.99
N GLU A 8 -6.67 -7.38 9.86
CA GLU A 8 -6.30 -8.04 8.60
C GLU A 8 -7.32 -9.11 8.20
N LEU A 9 -7.83 -9.88 9.17
CA LEU A 9 -8.91 -10.84 8.95
C LEU A 9 -10.20 -10.15 8.53
N GLN A 10 -10.57 -9.05 9.20
CA GLN A 10 -11.73 -8.25 8.84
C GLN A 10 -11.59 -7.70 7.41
N PHE A 11 -10.43 -7.13 7.08
CA PHE A 11 -10.13 -6.65 5.73
C PHE A 11 -10.28 -7.77 4.69
N ARG A 12 -9.73 -8.97 4.94
CA ARG A 12 -9.81 -10.11 4.01
C ARG A 12 -11.25 -10.55 3.70
N CYS A 13 -12.18 -10.36 4.63
CA CYS A 13 -13.59 -10.68 4.48
C CYS A 13 -14.37 -9.64 3.67
N GLU A 14 -13.78 -8.48 3.36
CA GLU A 14 -14.43 -7.45 2.56
C GLU A 14 -14.46 -7.82 1.07
N ARG A 15 -15.46 -7.28 0.36
CA ARG A 15 -15.54 -7.41 -1.10
C ARG A 15 -14.25 -6.89 -1.72
N LEU A 16 -13.79 -7.56 -2.78
CA LEU A 16 -12.55 -7.19 -3.48
C LEU A 16 -12.52 -5.70 -3.88
N SER A 17 -13.64 -5.16 -4.38
CA SER A 17 -13.76 -3.75 -4.72
C SER A 17 -13.50 -2.81 -3.53
N VAL A 18 -13.99 -3.15 -2.34
CA VAL A 18 -13.81 -2.37 -1.10
C VAL A 18 -12.35 -2.44 -0.63
N ARG A 19 -11.71 -3.61 -0.74
CA ARG A 19 -10.30 -3.78 -0.41
C ARG A 19 -9.39 -2.93 -1.32
N LEU A 20 -9.67 -2.93 -2.62
CA LEU A 20 -8.95 -2.11 -3.59
C LEU A 20 -9.17 -0.61 -3.33
N GLU A 21 -10.39 -0.19 -3.02
CA GLU A 21 -10.69 1.19 -2.63
C GLU A 21 -9.89 1.62 -1.41
N ARG A 22 -9.89 0.82 -0.33
CA ARG A 22 -9.08 1.10 0.88
C ARG A 22 -7.59 1.18 0.62
N LEU A 23 -7.04 0.35 -0.27
CA LEU A 23 -5.65 0.48 -0.71
C LEU A 23 -5.42 1.85 -1.35
N THR A 24 -6.32 2.29 -2.24
CA THR A 24 -6.19 3.62 -2.88
C THR A 24 -6.31 4.77 -1.88
N GLU A 25 -7.16 4.67 -0.87
CA GLU A 25 -7.29 5.67 0.21
C GLU A 25 -6.02 5.75 1.05
N ASN A 26 -5.46 4.61 1.44
CA ASN A 26 -4.20 4.55 2.18
C ASN A 26 -3.03 5.13 1.35
N PHE A 27 -2.98 4.83 0.05
CA PHE A 27 -1.96 5.37 -0.85
C PHE A 27 -2.06 6.89 -0.98
N LEU A 28 -3.28 7.42 -1.10
CA LEU A 28 -3.52 8.86 -1.11
C LEU A 28 -3.03 9.52 0.19
N ARG A 29 -3.33 8.90 1.34
CA ARG A 29 -2.90 9.39 2.66
C ARG A 29 -1.39 9.38 2.80
N ILE A 30 -0.72 8.29 2.41
CA ILE A 30 0.75 8.19 2.40
C ILE A 30 1.35 9.30 1.53
N ALA A 31 0.87 9.45 0.28
CA ALA A 31 1.40 10.46 -0.63
C ALA A 31 1.26 11.88 -0.09
N ASP A 32 0.15 12.17 0.58
CA ASP A 32 -0.09 13.48 1.20
C ASP A 32 0.85 13.75 2.38
N LEU A 33 1.02 12.78 3.27
CA LEU A 33 1.94 12.89 4.41
C LEU A 33 3.40 13.01 3.96
N CYS A 34 3.81 12.26 2.93
CA CYS A 34 5.14 12.40 2.33
C CYS A 34 5.41 13.83 1.83
N ARG A 35 4.41 14.50 1.22
CA ARG A 35 4.53 15.90 0.79
C ARG A 35 4.61 16.88 1.94
N ARG A 36 3.82 16.66 3.01
CA ARG A 36 3.83 17.54 4.19
C ARG A 36 5.10 17.38 5.03
N GLY A 37 5.71 16.19 5.00
CA GLY A 37 6.97 15.89 5.69
C GLY A 37 6.85 15.77 7.21
N ASN A 38 5.63 15.67 7.74
CA ASN A 38 5.32 15.43 9.14
C ASN A 38 4.73 14.03 9.34
N ASP A 39 4.60 13.60 10.60
CA ASP A 39 3.91 12.37 11.00
C ASP A 39 4.51 11.08 10.41
N GLY A 40 5.84 10.95 10.49
CA GLY A 40 6.56 9.77 9.98
C GLY A 40 6.10 8.43 10.59
N ASP A 41 5.73 8.43 11.87
CA ASP A 41 5.21 7.22 12.52
C ASP A 41 3.85 6.80 11.92
N GLU A 42 3.02 7.76 11.51
CA GLU A 42 1.76 7.47 10.84
C GLU A 42 2.01 6.85 9.46
N VAL A 43 2.94 7.42 8.69
CA VAL A 43 3.31 6.85 7.38
C VAL A 43 3.91 5.45 7.55
N LEU A 44 4.76 5.23 8.55
CA LEU A 44 5.32 3.92 8.84
C LEU A 44 4.24 2.89 9.17
N GLY A 45 3.23 3.28 9.98
CA GLY A 45 2.08 2.44 10.28
C GLY A 45 1.26 2.10 9.02
N LEU A 46 1.00 3.09 8.16
CA LEU A 46 0.30 2.88 6.89
C LEU A 46 1.09 1.95 5.95
N VAL A 47 2.41 2.12 5.85
CA VAL A 47 3.31 1.23 5.07
C VAL A 47 3.22 -0.20 5.59
N GLN A 48 3.22 -0.40 6.91
CA GLN A 48 3.10 -1.72 7.51
C GLN A 48 1.75 -2.38 7.17
N VAL A 49 0.64 -1.67 7.34
CA VAL A 49 -0.71 -2.18 7.03
C VAL A 49 -0.88 -2.48 5.54
N CYS A 50 -0.40 -1.59 4.66
CA CYS A 50 -0.53 -1.76 3.22
C CYS A 50 0.17 -3.03 2.71
N ARG A 51 1.29 -3.44 3.34
CA ARG A 51 1.98 -4.69 2.96
C ARG A 51 1.07 -5.90 3.12
N SER A 52 0.36 -6.00 4.23
CA SER A 52 -0.58 -7.09 4.48
C SER A 52 -1.82 -7.00 3.60
N PHE A 53 -2.34 -5.78 3.41
CA PHE A 53 -3.52 -5.59 2.57
C PHE A 53 -3.26 -5.96 1.10
N LEU A 54 -2.08 -5.64 0.58
CA LEU A 54 -1.64 -6.05 -0.75
C LEU A 54 -1.59 -7.58 -0.90
N GLU A 55 -0.97 -8.27 0.06
CA GLU A 55 -0.90 -9.74 0.09
C GLU A 55 -2.30 -10.37 0.13
N LEU A 56 -3.17 -9.88 1.02
CA LEU A 56 -4.52 -10.40 1.17
C LEU A 56 -5.40 -10.13 -0.05
N THR A 57 -5.15 -9.04 -0.77
CA THR A 57 -5.90 -8.68 -1.99
C THR A 57 -5.44 -9.49 -3.18
N ALA A 58 -4.13 -9.74 -3.31
CA ALA A 58 -3.54 -10.49 -4.42
C ALA A 58 -4.09 -11.93 -4.54
N ILE A 59 -4.55 -12.53 -3.44
CA ILE A 59 -5.12 -13.89 -3.41
C ILE A 59 -6.31 -14.06 -4.37
N ASP A 60 -7.09 -13.00 -4.58
CA ASP A 60 -8.35 -13.06 -5.35
C ASP A 60 -8.23 -12.39 -6.73
N LEU A 61 -7.01 -12.12 -7.20
CA LEU A 61 -6.72 -11.49 -8.49
C LEU A 61 -6.12 -12.49 -9.48
N ASP A 62 -6.19 -12.18 -10.78
CA ASP A 62 -5.42 -12.90 -11.79
C ASP A 62 -3.91 -12.73 -11.58
N PHE A 63 -3.12 -13.53 -12.32
CA PHE A 63 -1.67 -13.55 -12.16
C PHE A 63 -1.02 -12.17 -12.36
N ASP A 64 -1.44 -11.42 -13.38
CA ASP A 64 -0.82 -10.14 -13.73
C ASP A 64 -1.08 -9.09 -12.66
N ASN A 65 -2.32 -9.01 -12.18
CA ASN A 65 -2.73 -8.09 -11.13
C ASN A 65 -2.13 -8.49 -9.77
N ALA A 66 -2.12 -9.78 -9.43
CA ALA A 66 -1.48 -10.29 -8.22
C ALA A 66 0.03 -10.01 -8.23
N TYR A 67 0.71 -10.19 -9.37
CA TYR A 67 2.12 -9.87 -9.53
C TYR A 67 2.39 -8.38 -9.34
N ALA A 68 1.55 -7.51 -9.91
CA ALA A 68 1.66 -6.07 -9.72
C ALA A 68 1.56 -5.68 -8.24
N LEU A 69 0.58 -6.22 -7.50
CA LEU A 69 0.45 -5.97 -6.06
C LEU A 69 1.66 -6.50 -5.26
N ALA A 70 2.21 -7.64 -5.64
CA ALA A 70 3.41 -8.19 -5.00
C ALA A 70 4.64 -7.29 -5.19
N GLN A 71 4.80 -6.62 -6.35
CA GLN A 71 5.88 -5.65 -6.55
C GLN A 71 5.70 -4.41 -5.66
N MET A 72 4.46 -3.91 -5.52
CA MET A 72 4.17 -2.82 -4.57
C MET A 72 4.49 -3.23 -3.13
N GLN A 73 4.10 -4.44 -2.72
CA GLN A 73 4.39 -4.98 -1.38
C GLN A 73 5.89 -5.11 -1.12
N ARG A 74 6.65 -5.56 -2.12
CA ARG A 74 8.11 -5.63 -2.07
C ARG A 74 8.72 -4.25 -1.84
N GLN A 75 8.27 -3.24 -2.56
CA GLN A 75 8.77 -1.88 -2.43
C GLN A 75 8.44 -1.28 -1.05
N PHE A 76 7.21 -1.45 -0.56
CA PHE A 76 6.87 -1.08 0.82
C PHE A 76 7.73 -1.79 1.85
N SER A 77 8.04 -3.08 1.64
CA SER A 77 8.92 -3.84 2.53
C SER A 77 10.38 -3.35 2.49
N GLN A 78 10.82 -2.77 1.37
CA GLN A 78 12.13 -2.12 1.29
C GLN A 78 12.13 -0.80 2.06
N TRP A 79 11.12 0.05 1.88
CA TRP A 79 11.01 1.30 2.63
C TRP A 79 10.90 1.06 4.13
N TYR A 80 10.08 0.10 4.56
CA TYR A 80 9.95 -0.26 5.98
C TYR A 80 11.29 -0.66 6.61
N ARG A 81 12.11 -1.47 5.90
CA ARG A 81 13.42 -1.91 6.41
C ARG A 81 14.45 -0.78 6.48
N HIS A 82 14.32 0.24 5.64
CA HIS A 82 15.25 1.38 5.56
C HIS A 82 14.58 2.68 5.96
N TRP A 83 13.61 2.62 6.89
CA TRP A 83 12.69 3.71 7.16
C TRP A 83 13.39 5.02 7.51
N GLU A 84 14.29 5.00 8.49
CA GLU A 84 15.02 6.21 8.91
C GLU A 84 15.77 6.88 7.74
N ALA A 85 16.36 6.09 6.85
CA ALA A 85 17.10 6.58 5.70
C ALA A 85 16.21 7.10 4.56
N VAL A 86 14.97 6.63 4.46
CA VAL A 86 13.97 7.09 3.48
C VAL A 86 13.26 8.33 4.00
N TRP A 87 12.82 8.32 5.26
CA TRP A 87 12.03 9.40 5.84
C TRP A 87 12.87 10.63 6.22
N GLY A 88 14.10 10.40 6.70
CA GLY A 88 15.05 11.46 7.05
C GLY A 88 15.64 12.22 5.85
N ASP A 89 15.43 11.71 4.63
CA ASP A 89 15.86 12.34 3.38
C ASP A 89 14.64 12.85 2.62
N GLU A 90 14.51 14.18 2.51
CA GLU A 90 13.38 14.82 1.85
C GLU A 90 13.18 14.36 0.40
N ALA A 91 14.27 14.19 -0.37
CA ALA A 91 14.16 13.79 -1.76
C ALA A 91 13.59 12.37 -1.87
N LYS A 92 14.06 11.44 -1.04
CA LYS A 92 13.54 10.06 -1.01
C LYS A 92 12.12 9.98 -0.49
N ARG A 93 11.77 10.79 0.51
CA ARG A 93 10.40 10.88 1.01
C ARG A 93 9.43 11.37 -0.07
N LEU A 94 9.80 12.41 -0.81
CA LEU A 94 8.99 12.93 -1.91
C LEU A 94 8.89 11.91 -3.05
N GLU A 95 9.98 11.25 -3.41
CA GLU A 95 9.99 10.15 -4.39
C GLU A 95 9.04 9.03 -4.00
N MET A 96 9.09 8.57 -2.74
CA MET A 96 8.13 7.60 -2.20
C MET A 96 6.69 8.06 -2.39
N GLY A 97 6.38 9.31 -2.04
CA GLY A 97 5.05 9.89 -2.22
C GLY A 97 4.59 9.88 -3.68
N THR A 98 5.47 10.24 -4.63
CA THR A 98 5.18 10.20 -6.07
C THR A 98 4.93 8.77 -6.57
N ILE A 99 5.76 7.80 -6.16
CA ILE A 99 5.61 6.40 -6.54
C ILE A 99 4.27 5.85 -6.04
N VAL A 100 3.95 6.06 -4.76
CA VAL A 100 2.70 5.59 -4.15
C VAL A 100 1.47 6.24 -4.80
N GLN A 101 1.56 7.53 -5.12
CA GLN A 101 0.50 8.23 -5.85
C GLN A 101 0.31 7.63 -7.26
N GLY A 102 1.39 7.25 -7.95
CA GLY A 102 1.33 6.58 -9.24
C GLY A 102 0.60 5.22 -9.19
N TRP A 103 0.77 4.45 -8.11
CA TRP A 103 0.09 3.17 -7.93
C TRP A 103 -1.43 3.30 -7.74
N MET A 104 -1.92 4.45 -7.29
CA MET A 104 -3.37 4.66 -7.12
C MET A 104 -4.13 4.40 -8.42
N GLU A 105 -3.60 4.86 -9.56
CA GLU A 105 -4.24 4.68 -10.85
C GLU A 105 -4.25 3.19 -11.25
N SER A 106 -3.15 2.48 -11.03
CA SER A 106 -3.08 1.03 -11.30
C SER A 106 -4.09 0.25 -10.45
N VAL A 107 -4.21 0.55 -9.16
CA VAL A 107 -5.18 -0.12 -8.28
C VAL A 107 -6.62 0.25 -8.63
N ARG A 108 -6.89 1.50 -9.05
CA ARG A 108 -8.21 1.91 -9.56
C ARG A 108 -8.59 1.16 -10.82
N GLN A 109 -7.64 0.95 -11.73
CA GLN A 109 -7.88 0.15 -12.95
C GLN A 109 -8.21 -1.29 -12.60
N MET A 110 -7.50 -1.91 -11.64
CA MET A 110 -7.85 -3.25 -11.13
C MET A 110 -9.29 -3.31 -10.58
N ALA A 111 -9.74 -2.26 -9.88
CA ALA A 111 -11.10 -2.17 -9.36
C ALA A 111 -12.16 -1.98 -10.47
N GLY A 112 -11.81 -1.29 -11.56
CA GLY A 112 -12.68 -1.05 -12.72
C GLY A 112 -12.75 -2.19 -13.73
N VAL A 113 -11.81 -3.14 -13.70
CA VAL A 113 -11.85 -4.39 -14.50
C VAL A 113 -12.88 -5.39 -13.95
N LEU A 114 -13.40 -5.16 -12.73
CA LEU A 114 -14.39 -6.03 -12.07
C LEU A 114 -15.85 -5.70 -12.45
N VAL A 115 -16.11 -5.04 -13.58
CA VAL A 115 -17.46 -4.75 -14.09
C VAL A 115 -17.93 -5.82 -15.07
#